data_AF-A0A6G1GP45-F1
#
_entry.id   AF-A0A6G1GP45-F1
#
_cell.length_a   1.000
_cell.length_b   1.000
_cell.length_c   1.000
_cell.angle_alpha   90.00
_cell.angle_beta   90.00
_cell.angle_gamma   90.00
#
_symmetry.space_group_name_H-M   'P 1'
#
loop_
_entity.id
_entity.type
_entity.pdbx_description
1 polymer ?
#
loop_
_entity_poly.entity_id
_entity_poly.type
_entity_poly.pdbx_seq_one_letter_code
_entity_poly.pdbx_strand_id
1 'polypeptide(L)'
;PRFNCCADGSIVLPPTLPPPQELSDVCRTEESERFHRAIRYYNDAFSFCSIGVQIDRELAQQLRGGYTFRAHGAFYHRIGALQPEHKPAAYAQLYIFD
;
A
#
# COMPACT_ATOMS: atom_id res chain seq x y z
N PRO A 1 4.46 30.14 4.87
CA PRO A 1 5.17 28.88 4.52
C PRO A 1 5.60 28.90 3.05
N ARG A 2 6.92 28.90 2.78
CA ARG A 2 7.42 28.65 1.42
C ARG A 2 7.34 27.16 1.18
N PHE A 3 6.46 26.73 0.29
CA PHE A 3 6.39 25.33 -0.13
C PHE A 3 7.49 25.10 -1.17
N ASN A 4 8.50 24.28 -0.84
CA ASN A 4 9.68 23.99 -1.67
C ASN A 4 9.36 23.08 -2.88
N CYS A 5 8.16 23.23 -3.47
CA CYS A 5 7.70 22.46 -4.62
C CYS A 5 7.56 23.41 -5.83
N CYS A 6 7.56 22.86 -7.04
CA CYS A 6 7.32 23.63 -8.27
C CYS A 6 8.32 24.78 -8.54
N ALA A 7 9.59 24.61 -8.16
CA ALA A 7 10.65 25.62 -8.30
C ALA A 7 10.25 26.99 -7.70
N ASP A 8 9.97 26.99 -6.39
CA ASP A 8 9.47 28.16 -5.64
C ASP A 8 8.19 28.78 -6.21
N GLY A 9 7.35 27.97 -6.86
CA GLY A 9 6.10 28.41 -7.48
C GLY A 9 6.26 29.03 -8.87
N SER A 10 7.45 28.94 -9.49
CA SER A 10 7.65 29.38 -10.87
C SER A 10 7.01 28.44 -11.91
N ILE A 11 6.73 27.19 -11.53
CA ILE A 11 6.03 26.24 -12.41
C ILE A 11 4.52 26.42 -12.23
N VAL A 12 3.86 26.88 -13.29
CA VAL A 12 2.39 26.93 -13.41
C VAL A 12 1.91 25.63 -14.04
N LEU A 13 1.25 24.79 -13.25
CA LEU A 13 0.61 23.59 -13.76
C LEU A 13 -0.71 23.96 -14.47
N PRO A 14 -1.06 23.27 -15.57
CA PRO A 14 -2.37 23.43 -16.17
C PRO A 14 -3.47 23.03 -15.17
N PRO A 15 -4.69 23.58 -15.32
CA PRO A 15 -5.83 23.14 -14.51
C PRO A 15 -6.03 21.64 -14.63
N THR A 16 -6.27 20.97 -13.50
CA THR A 16 -6.64 19.56 -13.49
C THR A 16 -7.98 19.36 -14.19
N LEU A 17 -8.07 18.35 -15.05
CA LEU A 17 -9.34 17.93 -15.61
C LEU A 17 -10.25 17.41 -14.48
N PRO A 18 -11.57 17.63 -14.57
CA PRO A 18 -12.50 17.02 -13.62
C PRO A 18 -12.39 15.50 -13.72
N PRO A 19 -12.50 14.77 -12.59
CA PRO A 19 -12.56 13.32 -12.63
C PRO A 19 -13.82 12.86 -13.39
N PRO A 20 -13.78 11.65 -13.97
CA PRO A 20 -14.99 10.94 -14.42
C PRO A 20 -16.11 11.00 -13.38
N GLN A 21 -17.35 11.06 -13.85
CA GLN A 21 -18.50 11.31 -12.99
C GLN A 21 -18.67 10.20 -11.94
N GLU A 22 -18.37 8.96 -12.32
CA GLU A 22 -18.41 7.78 -11.46
C GLU A 22 -17.48 7.93 -10.25
N LEU A 23 -16.24 8.39 -10.48
CA LEU A 23 -15.30 8.68 -9.41
C LEU A 23 -15.76 9.86 -8.56
N SER A 24 -16.33 10.87 -9.22
CA SER A 24 -16.83 12.04 -8.52
C SER A 24 -18.01 11.73 -7.60
N ASP A 25 -18.85 10.76 -7.96
CA ASP A 25 -20.01 10.35 -7.18
C ASP A 25 -19.60 9.50 -5.97
N VAL A 26 -18.64 8.60 -6.15
CA VAL A 26 -18.06 7.79 -5.05
C VAL A 26 -17.35 8.68 -4.03
N CYS A 27 -16.75 9.80 -4.46
CA CYS A 27 -16.06 10.73 -3.56
C CYS A 27 -16.98 11.66 -2.77
N ARG A 28 -18.31 11.65 -2.97
CA ARG A 28 -19.26 12.59 -2.33
C ARG A 28 -20.21 11.94 -1.32
N THR A 29 -19.88 10.75 -0.81
CA THR A 29 -20.69 10.04 0.17
C THR A 29 -20.22 10.32 1.60
N GLU A 30 -21.03 9.95 2.61
CA GLU A 30 -20.58 10.04 4.01
C GLU A 30 -19.41 9.08 4.28
N GLU A 31 -19.42 7.93 3.59
CA GLU A 31 -18.37 6.92 3.62
C GLU A 31 -17.07 7.46 3.03
N SER A 32 -17.11 8.21 1.93
CA SER A 32 -15.91 8.81 1.33
C SER A 32 -15.29 9.85 2.26
N GLU A 33 -16.12 10.67 2.91
CA GLU A 33 -15.66 11.65 3.89
C GLU A 33 -14.96 10.98 5.08
N ARG A 34 -15.53 9.88 5.58
CA ARG A 34 -14.89 9.08 6.64
C ARG A 34 -13.60 8.42 6.14
N PHE A 35 -13.60 7.90 4.93
CA PHE A 35 -12.43 7.29 4.30
C PHE A 35 -11.29 8.30 4.16
N HIS A 36 -11.56 9.49 3.61
CA HIS A 36 -10.57 10.55 3.42
C HIS A 36 -9.95 11.01 4.74
N ARG A 37 -10.74 11.11 5.83
CA ARG A 37 -10.22 11.42 7.17
C ARG A 37 -9.24 10.38 7.70
N ALA A 38 -9.43 9.11 7.33
CA ALA A 38 -8.60 7.98 7.78
C ALA A 38 -7.71 7.40 6.67
N ILE A 39 -7.52 8.10 5.54
CA ILE A 39 -6.86 7.54 4.35
C ILE A 39 -5.44 7.05 4.63
N ARG A 40 -4.72 7.72 5.54
CA ARG A 40 -3.39 7.29 5.98
C ARG A 40 -3.43 5.98 6.73
N TYR A 41 -4.38 5.81 7.65
CA TYR A 41 -4.55 4.55 8.38
C TYR A 41 -4.89 3.39 7.44
N TYR A 42 -5.76 3.64 6.46
CA TYR A 42 -6.05 2.66 5.42
C TYR A 42 -4.79 2.33 4.62
N ASN A 43 -4.10 3.33 4.05
CA ASN A 43 -2.88 3.12 3.27
C ASN A 43 -1.78 2.41 4.08
N ASP A 44 -1.63 2.73 5.36
CA ASP A 44 -0.68 2.08 6.27
C ASP A 44 -1.08 0.61 6.47
N ALA A 45 -2.35 0.30 6.68
CA ALA A 45 -2.85 -1.08 6.74
C ALA A 45 -2.62 -1.84 5.42
N PHE A 46 -2.69 -1.16 4.27
CA PHE A 46 -2.44 -1.72 2.94
C PHE A 46 -0.95 -1.72 2.53
N SER A 47 -0.08 -1.01 3.26
CA SER A 47 1.35 -0.91 2.94
C SER A 47 2.14 -2.17 3.28
N PHE A 48 1.58 -3.04 4.12
CA PHE A 48 2.25 -4.26 4.56
C PHE A 48 2.12 -5.38 3.53
N CYS A 49 3.08 -5.44 2.61
CA CYS A 49 3.41 -6.68 1.94
C CYS A 49 4.27 -7.55 2.89
N SER A 50 3.72 -8.65 3.40
CA SER A 50 4.54 -9.65 4.11
C SER A 50 5.48 -10.34 3.11
N ILE A 51 6.78 -10.21 3.31
CA ILE A 51 7.77 -10.89 2.47
C ILE A 51 8.02 -12.30 3.02
N GLY A 52 7.65 -13.32 2.24
CA GLY A 52 8.04 -14.70 2.51
C GLY A 52 9.42 -14.98 1.92
N VAL A 53 10.43 -15.18 2.76
CA VAL A 53 11.80 -15.51 2.35
C VAL A 53 12.27 -16.79 3.03
N GLN A 54 12.95 -17.66 2.29
CA GLN A 54 13.68 -18.78 2.89
C GLN A 54 14.93 -18.24 3.58
N ILE A 55 14.95 -18.30 4.91
CA ILE A 55 16.03 -17.73 5.72
C ILE A 55 17.24 -18.66 5.69
N ASP A 56 18.35 -18.15 5.16
CA ASP A 56 19.68 -18.74 5.37
C ASP A 56 20.08 -18.54 6.84
N ARG A 57 20.06 -19.63 7.60
CA ARG A 57 20.31 -19.60 9.05
C ARG A 57 21.75 -19.31 9.41
N GLU A 58 22.72 -19.49 8.51
CA GLU A 58 24.12 -19.11 8.79
C GLU A 58 24.29 -17.60 8.65
N LEU A 59 23.73 -17.01 7.59
CA LEU A 59 23.73 -15.57 7.36
C LEU A 59 22.91 -14.80 8.41
N ALA A 60 21.80 -15.37 8.85
CA ALA A 60 20.88 -14.78 9.81
C ALA A 60 21.35 -14.86 11.27
N GLN A 61 22.53 -15.43 11.55
CA GLN A 61 23.09 -15.40 12.90
C GLN A 61 23.49 -13.96 13.25
N GLN A 62 23.03 -13.47 14.41
CA GLN A 62 23.40 -12.17 14.98
C GLN A 62 24.86 -12.16 15.48
N LEU A 63 25.82 -12.59 14.66
CA LEU A 63 27.22 -12.72 15.06
C LEU A 63 27.88 -11.35 15.29
N ARG A 64 27.33 -10.26 14.73
CA ARG A 64 27.91 -8.90 14.79
C ARG A 64 26.89 -7.76 14.84
N GLY A 65 25.85 -7.89 15.67
CA GLY A 65 25.01 -6.74 16.06
C GLY A 65 23.85 -6.38 15.12
N GLY A 66 23.56 -7.17 14.08
CA GLY A 66 22.39 -7.00 13.24
C GLY A 66 21.88 -8.32 12.68
N TYR A 67 20.55 -8.47 12.59
CA TYR A 67 19.93 -9.59 11.89
C TYR A 67 19.92 -9.30 10.39
N THR A 68 20.66 -10.07 9.61
CA THR A 68 20.73 -9.90 8.16
C THR A 68 20.16 -11.14 7.48
N PHE A 69 19.21 -10.95 6.57
CA PHE A 69 18.73 -12.03 5.71
C PHE A 69 18.87 -11.61 4.25
N ARG A 70 18.97 -12.60 3.37
CA ARG A 70 19.13 -12.39 1.93
C ARG A 70 17.96 -13.04 1.22
N ALA A 71 17.18 -12.24 0.50
CA ALA A 71 16.15 -12.73 -0.40
C ALA A 71 16.76 -12.86 -1.82
N HIS A 72 16.67 -14.06 -2.40
CA HIS A 72 17.08 -14.34 -3.78
C HIS A 72 15.88 -14.81 -4.59
N GLY A 73 15.78 -14.37 -5.84
CA GLY A 73 14.67 -14.68 -6.74
C GLY A 73 13.73 -13.51 -6.98
N ALA A 74 12.62 -13.76 -7.69
CA ALA A 74 11.58 -12.76 -7.90
C ALA A 74 10.66 -12.65 -6.68
N PHE A 75 10.21 -11.43 -6.36
CA PHE A 75 9.12 -11.23 -5.41
C PHE A 75 7.81 -11.64 -6.08
N TYR A 76 7.07 -12.56 -5.45
CA TYR A 76 5.74 -12.94 -5.89
C TYR A 76 4.72 -12.46 -4.87
N HIS A 77 3.64 -11.83 -5.35
CA HIS A 77 2.49 -11.53 -4.51
C HIS A 77 1.72 -12.82 -4.25
N ARG A 78 1.75 -13.32 -3.01
CA ARG A 78 0.95 -14.47 -2.59
C ARG A 78 -0.39 -13.98 -2.03
N ILE A 79 -1.37 -13.87 -2.91
CA ILE A 79 -2.75 -13.54 -2.54
C ILE A 79 -3.42 -14.83 -2.07
N GLY A 80 -4.10 -14.79 -0.92
CA GLY A 80 -4.90 -15.92 -0.43
C GLY A 80 -6.17 -16.14 -1.26
N ALA A 81 -7.03 -17.07 -0.84
CA ALA A 81 -8.36 -17.23 -1.42
C ALA A 81 -9.32 -16.16 -0.88
N LEU A 82 -10.16 -15.58 -1.76
CA LEU A 82 -11.08 -14.47 -1.44
C LEU A 82 -11.98 -14.79 -0.25
N GLN A 83 -12.40 -16.05 -0.16
CA GLN A 83 -13.15 -16.60 0.95
C GLN A 83 -12.45 -17.89 1.41
N PRO A 84 -11.91 -17.94 2.64
CA PRO A 84 -11.31 -19.16 3.14
C PRO A 84 -12.42 -20.15 3.55
N GLU A 85 -12.57 -21.24 2.81
CA GLU A 85 -13.67 -22.20 3.02
C GLU A 85 -13.63 -22.86 4.41
N HIS A 86 -12.44 -23.10 4.97
CA HIS A 86 -12.27 -23.77 6.27
C HIS A 86 -11.03 -23.30 7.05
N LYS A 87 -10.57 -22.07 6.81
CA LYS A 87 -9.40 -21.49 7.51
C LYS A 87 -9.74 -20.10 8.06
N PRO A 88 -9.07 -19.66 9.13
CA PRO A 88 -9.16 -18.27 9.56
C PRO A 88 -8.82 -17.33 8.40
N ALA A 89 -9.48 -16.18 8.32
CA ALA A 89 -9.11 -15.13 7.38
C ALA A 89 -7.63 -14.79 7.56
N ALA A 90 -6.85 -15.04 6.51
CA ALA A 90 -5.45 -14.69 6.45
C ALA A 90 -5.32 -13.70 5.30
N TYR A 91 -4.80 -12.51 5.61
CA TYR A 91 -4.58 -11.38 4.71
C TYR A 91 -5.87 -10.63 4.31
N ALA A 92 -5.83 -9.30 4.32
CA ALA A 92 -6.88 -8.48 3.73
C ALA A 92 -6.80 -8.62 2.21
N GLN A 93 -7.82 -9.21 1.60
CA GLN A 93 -7.91 -9.36 0.15
C GLN A 93 -8.92 -8.35 -0.38
N LEU A 94 -8.43 -7.39 -1.17
CA LEU A 94 -9.28 -6.48 -1.93
C LEU A 94 -9.31 -6.98 -3.37
N TYR A 95 -10.48 -7.40 -3.86
CA TYR A 95 -10.71 -7.61 -5.28
C TYR A 95 -11.12 -6.27 -5.90
N ILE A 96 -10.20 -5.64 -6.62
CA ILE A 96 -10.51 -4.46 -7.43
C ILE A 96 -10.90 -4.99 -8.81
N PHE A 97 -12.16 -4.80 -9.19
CA PHE A 97 -12.65 -5.03 -10.54
C PHE A 97 -12.68 -3.68 -11.26
N ASP A 98 -12.02 -3.61 -12.41
CA ASP A 98 -12.08 -2.47 -13.34
C ASP A 98 -13.25 -2.68 -14.31
#